data_AF-A0A5Q5CCT0-F1
#
_entry.id   AF-A0A5Q5CCT0-F1
#
_cell.length_a   1.000
_cell.length_b   1.000
_cell.length_c   1.000
_cell.angle_alpha   90.00
_cell.angle_beta   90.00
_cell.angle_gamma   90.00
#
_symmetry.space_group_name_H-M   'P 1'
#
loop_
_entity.id
_entity.type
_entity.pdbx_description
1 polymer ?
#
loop_
_entity_poly.entity_id
_entity_poly.type
_entity_poly.pdbx_seq_one_letter_code
_entity_poly.pdbx_strand_id
1 'polypeptide(L)'
;MSPAENPYDHVTDRGGPAPVLQRSHDRPPSLDNPRAPKRAGGMPNFEKYAWLFMRFSGMALVFLALGHLFIMLMWDNGVYRIDFNYVAQRWSSPFWQTWDLLLLWLAQLHGGNGLRVIISDYARKDSTRFWLNSLLALSMIFILVLGTYVLLTFDANIS
;
A
#
# COMPACT_ATOMS: atom_id res chain seq x y z
N MET A 1 -15.88 -21.29 1.17
CA MET A 1 -16.35 -20.27 0.20
C MET A 1 -17.74 -20.69 -0.21
N SER A 2 -18.80 -20.02 0.28
CA SER A 2 -20.16 -20.35 -0.15
C SER A 2 -20.27 -20.04 -1.64
N PRO A 3 -20.80 -20.95 -2.48
CA PRO A 3 -21.11 -20.62 -3.87
C PRO A 3 -21.97 -19.34 -3.88
N ALA A 4 -21.72 -18.46 -4.84
CA ALA A 4 -22.66 -17.37 -5.10
C ALA A 4 -23.98 -18.00 -5.53
N GLU A 5 -24.96 -17.99 -4.63
CA GLU A 5 -26.30 -18.50 -4.90
C GLU A 5 -26.86 -17.71 -6.08
N ASN A 6 -27.25 -18.41 -7.15
CA ASN A 6 -27.77 -17.75 -8.33
C ASN A 6 -29.16 -17.20 -7.93
N PRO A 7 -29.42 -15.88 -8.13
CA PRO A 7 -30.67 -15.25 -7.73
C PRO A 7 -31.93 -15.85 -8.39
N TYR A 8 -31.77 -16.79 -9.32
CA TYR A 8 -32.85 -17.48 -10.00
C TYR A 8 -33.07 -18.93 -9.52
N ASP A 9 -32.28 -19.43 -8.57
CA ASP A 9 -32.37 -20.82 -8.11
C ASP A 9 -33.63 -21.13 -7.28
N HIS A 10 -34.36 -20.10 -6.85
CA HIS A 10 -35.61 -20.18 -6.07
C HIS A 10 -36.87 -19.85 -6.88
N VAL A 11 -36.77 -19.83 -8.21
CA VAL A 11 -37.94 -19.62 -9.09
C VAL A 11 -38.77 -20.91 -9.10
N THR A 12 -39.73 -21.00 -8.17
CA THR A 12 -40.78 -22.01 -8.16
C THR A 12 -41.77 -21.78 -9.31
N ASP A 13 -42.57 -22.80 -9.68
CA ASP A 13 -43.63 -22.73 -10.71
C ASP A 13 -44.66 -21.59 -10.53
N ARG A 14 -44.66 -20.93 -9.35
CA ARG A 14 -45.55 -19.79 -9.02
C ARG A 14 -44.89 -18.42 -9.15
N GLY A 15 -43.61 -18.36 -9.53
CA GLY A 15 -42.80 -17.13 -9.52
C GLY A 15 -42.40 -16.73 -8.11
N GLY A 16 -41.09 -16.74 -7.81
CA GLY A 16 -40.55 -16.27 -6.53
C GLY A 16 -40.57 -14.74 -6.41
N PRO A 17 -40.36 -14.19 -5.19
CA PRO A 17 -40.19 -12.75 -5.00
C PRO A 17 -38.99 -12.23 -5.81
N ALA A 18 -39.12 -11.01 -6.35
CA ALA A 18 -38.06 -10.41 -7.15
C ALA A 18 -36.77 -10.17 -6.33
N PRO A 19 -35.58 -10.43 -6.89
CA PRO A 19 -34.32 -10.23 -6.17
C PRO A 19 -34.06 -8.74 -5.93
N VAL A 20 -33.63 -8.40 -4.71
CA VAL A 20 -33.20 -7.04 -4.37
C VAL A 20 -31.80 -6.81 -4.95
N LEU A 21 -31.72 -5.93 -5.96
CA LEU A 21 -30.45 -5.63 -6.66
C LEU A 21 -29.55 -4.65 -5.89
N GLN A 22 -30.09 -3.94 -4.89
CA GLN A 22 -29.35 -2.95 -4.12
C GLN A 22 -28.39 -3.62 -3.13
N ARG A 23 -27.09 -3.33 -3.26
CA ARG A 23 -26.04 -3.86 -2.35
C ARG A 23 -25.75 -2.96 -1.15
N SER A 24 -25.78 -1.65 -1.34
CA SER A 24 -25.57 -0.63 -0.30
C SER A 24 -26.33 0.64 -0.65
N HIS A 25 -26.47 1.58 0.31
CA HIS A 25 -27.13 2.85 0.06
C HIS A 25 -26.38 3.69 -1.00
N ASP A 26 -25.05 3.66 -0.97
CA ASP A 26 -24.18 4.49 -1.81
C ASP A 26 -23.86 3.88 -3.18
N ARG A 27 -24.37 2.67 -3.49
CA ARG A 27 -24.08 1.95 -4.75
C ARG A 27 -25.35 1.79 -5.60
N PRO A 28 -25.50 2.57 -6.69
CA PRO A 28 -26.65 2.44 -7.57
C PRO A 28 -26.71 1.04 -8.22
N PRO A 29 -27.87 0.35 -8.19
CA PRO A 29 -28.01 -1.00 -8.75
C PRO A 29 -27.69 -1.08 -10.25
N SER A 30 -27.83 0.04 -10.97
CA SER A 30 -27.54 0.12 -12.40
C SER A 30 -26.06 -0.07 -12.75
N LEU A 31 -25.13 0.16 -11.81
CA LEU A 31 -23.69 -0.06 -12.03
C LEU A 31 -23.33 -1.53 -12.18
N ASP A 32 -24.11 -2.42 -11.53
CA ASP A 32 -23.89 -3.86 -11.55
C ASP A 32 -24.78 -4.57 -12.60
N ASN A 33 -25.47 -3.81 -13.46
CA ASN A 33 -26.32 -4.38 -14.50
C ASN A 33 -25.48 -5.18 -15.51
N PRO A 34 -25.81 -6.46 -15.80
CA PRO A 34 -25.06 -7.30 -16.74
C PRO A 34 -24.93 -6.72 -18.15
N ARG A 35 -25.87 -5.86 -18.56
CA ARG A 35 -25.88 -5.20 -19.87
C ARG A 35 -25.26 -3.81 -19.86
N ALA A 36 -24.82 -3.31 -18.71
CA ALA A 36 -24.17 -2.01 -18.62
C ALA A 36 -22.81 -2.04 -19.34
N PRO A 37 -22.44 -0.98 -20.08
CA PRO A 37 -21.11 -0.88 -20.67
C PRO A 37 -20.05 -0.82 -19.57
N LYS A 38 -19.14 -1.79 -19.53
CA LYS A 38 -18.02 -1.82 -18.59
C LYS A 38 -16.96 -0.81 -19.03
N ARG A 39 -17.00 0.39 -18.47
CA ARG A 39 -15.94 1.39 -18.63
C ARG A 39 -14.91 1.20 -17.52
N ALA A 40 -13.63 1.37 -17.85
CA ALA A 40 -12.58 1.39 -16.84
C ALA A 40 -12.81 2.61 -15.92
N GLY A 41 -13.17 2.35 -14.66
CA GLY A 41 -13.26 3.39 -13.65
C GLY A 41 -11.86 3.73 -13.15
N GLY A 42 -11.30 4.87 -13.57
CA GLY A 42 -10.00 5.35 -13.08
C GLY A 42 -9.17 6.11 -14.11
N MET A 43 -7.97 6.51 -13.71
CA MET A 43 -7.01 7.18 -14.59
C MET A 43 -6.47 6.23 -15.66
N PRO A 44 -6.38 6.63 -16.94
CA PRO A 44 -5.81 5.82 -18.00
C PRO A 44 -4.37 5.40 -17.66
N ASN A 45 -4.01 4.13 -17.92
CA ASN A 45 -2.66 3.57 -17.74
C ASN A 45 -2.09 3.57 -16.30
N PHE A 46 -2.82 4.07 -15.29
CA PHE A 46 -2.32 4.12 -13.92
C PHE A 46 -1.89 2.73 -13.42
N GLU A 47 -2.73 1.72 -13.61
CA GLU A 47 -2.42 0.35 -13.18
C GLU A 47 -1.20 -0.24 -13.89
N LYS A 48 -0.95 0.14 -15.16
CA LYS A 48 0.25 -0.27 -15.89
C LYS A 48 1.51 0.30 -15.21
N TYR A 49 1.51 1.59 -14.88
CA TYR A 49 2.65 2.23 -14.23
C TYR A 49 2.82 1.76 -12.79
N ALA A 50 1.75 1.61 -12.03
CA ALA A 50 1.78 1.03 -10.69
C ALA A 50 2.34 -0.40 -10.71
N TRP A 51 1.94 -1.21 -11.70
CA TRP A 51 2.47 -2.55 -11.90
C TRP A 51 3.98 -2.53 -12.17
N LEU A 52 4.45 -1.72 -13.12
CA LEU A 52 5.87 -1.59 -13.45
C LEU A 52 6.67 -1.12 -12.24
N PHE A 53 6.17 -0.10 -11.54
CA PHE A 53 6.76 0.43 -10.32
C PHE A 53 7.00 -0.68 -9.29
N MET A 54 6.00 -1.53 -9.00
CA MET A 54 6.17 -2.63 -8.04
C MET A 54 7.29 -3.60 -8.41
N ARG A 55 7.53 -3.85 -9.71
CA ARG A 55 8.57 -4.80 -10.15
C ARG A 55 9.96 -4.18 -9.98
N PHE A 56 10.14 -2.97 -10.50
CA PHE A 56 11.43 -2.29 -10.42
C PHE A 56 11.80 -1.90 -8.99
N SER A 57 10.84 -1.37 -8.22
CA SER A 57 11.06 -1.06 -6.80
C SER A 57 11.31 -2.32 -5.98
N GLY A 58 10.60 -3.43 -6.24
CA GLY A 58 10.84 -4.70 -5.57
C GLY A 58 12.27 -5.21 -5.78
N MET A 59 12.78 -5.18 -7.02
CA MET A 59 14.16 -5.57 -7.30
C MET A 59 15.18 -4.67 -6.58
N ALA A 60 14.98 -3.35 -6.58
CA ALA A 60 15.85 -2.43 -5.84
C ALA A 60 15.79 -2.69 -4.33
N LEU A 61 14.59 -2.94 -3.80
CA LEU A 61 14.35 -3.21 -2.38
C LEU A 61 15.00 -4.50 -1.89
N VAL A 62 15.19 -5.51 -2.75
CA VAL A 62 15.97 -6.71 -2.36
C VAL A 62 17.35 -6.30 -1.87
N PHE A 63 18.05 -5.43 -2.59
CA PHE A 63 19.39 -4.98 -2.18
C PHE A 63 19.32 -3.97 -1.02
N LEU A 64 18.44 -2.98 -1.12
CA LEU A 64 18.34 -1.93 -0.11
C LEU A 64 17.91 -2.46 1.25
N ALA A 65 16.84 -3.27 1.30
CA ALA A 65 16.28 -3.78 2.54
C ALA A 65 17.14 -4.90 3.13
N LEU A 66 17.59 -5.88 2.34
CA LEU A 66 18.44 -6.94 2.88
C LEU A 66 19.81 -6.42 3.30
N GLY A 67 20.40 -5.50 2.52
CA GLY A 67 21.64 -4.83 2.91
C GLY A 67 21.47 -4.04 4.21
N HIS A 68 20.37 -3.31 4.36
CA HIS A 68 20.05 -2.61 5.61
C HIS A 68 19.88 -3.59 6.78
N LEU A 69 19.11 -4.67 6.62
CA LEU A 69 18.95 -5.68 7.68
C LEU A 69 20.29 -6.36 8.05
N PHE A 70 21.13 -6.68 7.07
CA PHE A 70 22.42 -7.31 7.29
C PHE A 70 23.36 -6.43 8.14
N ILE A 71 23.54 -5.16 7.77
CA ILE A 71 24.45 -4.26 8.50
C ILE A 71 23.93 -3.90 9.91
N MET A 72 22.61 -3.96 10.11
CA MET A 72 21.99 -3.65 11.40
C MET A 72 21.98 -4.86 12.34
N LEU A 73 21.78 -6.07 11.82
CA LEU A 73 21.52 -7.24 12.66
C LEU A 73 22.68 -8.24 12.72
N MET A 74 23.45 -8.38 11.63
CA MET A 74 24.47 -9.43 11.52
C MET A 74 25.89 -8.88 11.60
N TRP A 75 26.09 -7.64 11.14
CA TRP A 75 27.41 -7.02 11.15
C TRP A 75 27.76 -6.46 12.53
N ASP A 76 28.97 -6.79 13.00
CA ASP A 76 29.65 -6.16 14.14
C ASP A 76 28.76 -5.96 15.37
N ASN A 77 28.47 -7.05 16.09
CA ASN A 77 27.63 -7.06 17.30
C ASN A 77 26.16 -6.62 17.12
N GLY A 78 25.70 -6.43 15.87
CA GLY A 78 24.28 -6.28 15.53
C GLY A 78 23.58 -5.15 16.28
N VAL A 79 22.41 -5.43 16.84
CA VAL A 79 21.60 -4.42 17.56
C VAL A 79 22.27 -3.87 18.82
N TYR A 80 23.22 -4.60 19.41
CA TYR A 80 23.84 -4.23 20.68
C TYR A 80 24.81 -3.05 20.60
N ARG A 81 25.17 -2.63 19.38
CA ARG A 81 26.00 -1.44 19.13
C ARG A 81 25.22 -0.23 18.61
N ILE A 82 23.91 -0.37 18.38
CA ILE A 82 23.11 0.68 17.77
C ILE A 82 22.74 1.70 18.84
N ASP A 83 23.38 2.87 18.78
CA ASP A 83 23.06 4.05 19.58
C ASP A 83 23.03 5.31 18.68
N PHE A 84 22.84 6.48 19.29
CA PHE A 84 22.84 7.74 18.56
C PHE A 84 24.16 8.00 17.82
N ASN A 85 25.30 7.69 18.44
CA ASN A 85 26.63 7.92 17.86
C ASN A 85 26.85 7.04 16.63
N TYR A 86 26.38 5.78 16.66
CA TYR A 86 26.40 4.88 15.51
C TYR A 86 25.59 5.46 14.33
N VAL A 87 24.38 5.97 14.60
CA VAL A 87 23.54 6.61 13.57
C VAL A 87 24.24 7.86 13.03
N ALA A 88 24.75 8.73 13.89
CA ALA A 88 25.45 9.96 13.51
C ALA A 88 26.69 9.66 12.65
N GLN A 89 27.48 8.67 13.04
CA GLN A 89 28.65 8.24 12.25
C GLN A 89 28.24 7.67 10.90
N ARG A 90 27.20 6.83 10.84
CA ARG A 90 26.70 6.28 9.57
C ARG A 90 26.18 7.38 8.65
N TRP A 91 25.35 8.28 9.18
CA TRP A 91 24.79 9.40 8.43
C TRP A 91 25.78 10.52 8.14
N SER A 92 27.00 10.51 8.68
CA SER A 92 28.08 11.39 8.22
C SER A 92 28.51 11.14 6.76
N SER A 93 28.18 9.96 6.21
CA SER A 93 28.49 9.60 4.82
C SER A 93 27.30 9.86 3.88
N PRO A 94 27.50 10.57 2.75
CA PRO A 94 26.46 10.78 1.75
C PRO A 94 25.89 9.47 1.17
N PHE A 95 26.70 8.40 1.16
CA PHE A 95 26.28 7.09 0.69
C PHE A 95 25.13 6.54 1.55
N TRP A 96 25.28 6.56 2.88
CA TRP A 96 24.27 6.02 3.79
C TRP A 96 23.01 6.88 3.87
N GLN A 97 23.16 8.21 3.80
CA GLN A 97 22.00 9.11 3.69
C GLN A 97 21.17 8.79 2.44
N THR A 98 21.84 8.65 1.29
CA THR A 98 21.17 8.31 0.01
C THR A 98 20.54 6.92 0.07
N TRP A 99 21.23 5.94 0.65
CA TRP A 99 20.72 4.59 0.85
C TRP A 99 19.42 4.57 1.66
N ASP A 100 19.40 5.23 2.82
CA ASP A 100 18.25 5.24 3.70
C ASP A 100 17.10 6.09 3.14
N LEU A 101 17.40 7.18 2.41
CA LEU A 101 16.38 7.96 1.72
C LEU A 101 15.70 7.14 0.60
N LEU A 102 16.49 6.43 -0.21
CA LEU A 102 15.95 5.53 -1.24
C LEU A 102 15.16 4.38 -0.62
N LEU A 103 15.67 3.78 0.46
CA LEU A 103 14.96 2.73 1.19
C LEU A 103 13.62 3.23 1.73
N LEU A 104 13.60 4.40 2.38
CA LEU A 104 12.38 5.03 2.90
C LEU A 104 11.33 5.23 1.80
N TRP A 105 11.72 5.90 0.71
CA TRP A 105 10.79 6.24 -0.37
C TRP A 105 10.30 5.01 -1.11
N LEU A 106 11.21 4.11 -1.51
CA LEU A 106 10.83 2.92 -2.26
C LEU A 106 10.02 1.97 -1.39
N ALA A 107 10.39 1.73 -0.13
CA ALA A 107 9.66 0.81 0.74
C ALA A 107 8.25 1.34 1.05
N GLN A 108 8.12 2.63 1.38
CA GLN A 108 6.83 3.21 1.71
C GLN A 108 5.88 3.24 0.50
N LEU A 109 6.37 3.61 -0.68
CA LEU A 109 5.56 3.61 -1.90
C LEU A 109 5.21 2.19 -2.37
N HIS A 110 6.16 1.24 -2.27
CA HIS A 110 5.93 -0.16 -2.61
C HIS A 110 4.91 -0.80 -1.68
N GLY A 111 5.10 -0.69 -0.36
CA GLY A 111 4.17 -1.19 0.65
C GLY A 111 2.80 -0.51 0.55
N GLY A 112 2.78 0.80 0.31
CA GLY A 112 1.55 1.56 0.11
C GLY A 112 0.74 1.10 -1.09
N ASN A 113 1.36 0.93 -2.26
CA ASN A 113 0.65 0.40 -3.42
C ASN A 113 0.22 -1.06 -3.22
N GLY A 114 1.01 -1.89 -2.53
CA GLY A 114 0.60 -3.24 -2.14
C GLY A 114 -0.65 -3.25 -1.25
N LEU A 115 -0.67 -2.42 -0.21
CA LEU A 115 -1.83 -2.27 0.68
C LEU A 115 -3.06 -1.72 -0.04
N ARG A 116 -2.89 -0.81 -1.02
CA ARG A 116 -4.00 -0.33 -1.87
C ARG A 116 -4.69 -1.48 -2.60
N VAL A 117 -3.92 -2.44 -3.12
CA VAL A 117 -4.47 -3.65 -3.78
C VAL A 117 -5.20 -4.52 -2.77
N ILE A 118 -4.58 -4.81 -1.62
CA ILE A 118 -5.21 -5.58 -0.53
C ILE A 118 -6.52 -4.93 -0.08
N ILE A 119 -6.55 -3.61 0.16
CA ILE A 119 -7.78 -2.90 0.55
C ILE A 119 -8.84 -3.04 -0.54
N SER A 120 -8.47 -2.93 -1.81
CA SER A 120 -9.40 -3.06 -2.93
C SER A 120 -10.00 -4.45 -3.05
N ASP A 121 -9.25 -5.50 -2.69
CA ASP A 121 -9.69 -6.90 -2.77
C ASP A 121 -10.50 -7.35 -1.55
N TYR A 122 -10.18 -6.82 -0.36
CA TYR A 122 -10.78 -7.28 0.91
C TYR A 122 -11.87 -6.36 1.48
N ALA A 123 -11.91 -5.07 1.12
CA ALA A 123 -12.94 -4.17 1.60
C ALA A 123 -14.28 -4.40 0.87
N ARG A 124 -15.28 -4.92 1.59
CA ARG A 124 -16.60 -5.26 1.00
C ARG A 124 -17.50 -4.06 0.69
N LYS A 125 -17.34 -2.94 1.41
CA LYS A 125 -18.18 -1.74 1.26
C LYS A 125 -17.36 -0.60 0.68
N ASP A 126 -17.97 0.17 -0.22
CA ASP A 126 -17.32 1.34 -0.85
C ASP A 126 -16.90 2.40 0.19
N SER A 127 -17.69 2.61 1.26
CA SER A 127 -17.35 3.51 2.36
C SER A 127 -16.14 3.03 3.18
N THR A 128 -16.07 1.74 3.50
CA THR A 128 -14.91 1.16 4.19
C THR A 128 -13.65 1.28 3.33
N ARG A 129 -13.76 0.98 2.04
CA ARG A 129 -12.67 1.14 1.07
C ARG A 129 -12.19 2.60 1.00
N PHE A 130 -13.10 3.56 1.00
CA PHE A 130 -12.76 4.99 1.03
C PHE A 130 -11.94 5.35 2.27
N TRP A 131 -12.43 5.04 3.47
CA TRP A 131 -11.73 5.39 4.71
C TRP A 131 -10.38 4.70 4.86
N LEU A 132 -10.27 3.43 4.48
CA LEU A 132 -9.00 2.70 4.50
C LEU A 132 -7.97 3.30 3.54
N ASN A 133 -8.38 3.70 2.33
CA ASN A 133 -7.47 4.37 1.40
C ASN A 133 -7.07 5.77 1.88
N SER A 134 -7.99 6.52 2.50
CA SER A 134 -7.68 7.83 3.09
C SER A 134 -6.68 7.71 4.24
N LEU A 135 -6.87 6.73 5.14
CA LEU A 135 -5.94 6.46 6.22
C LEU A 135 -4.56 6.04 5.69
N LEU A 136 -4.53 5.17 4.69
CA LEU A 136 -3.30 4.75 4.02
C LEU A 136 -2.56 5.94 3.39
N ALA A 137 -3.27 6.80 2.67
CA ALA A 137 -2.67 7.99 2.07
C ALA A 137 -2.10 8.94 3.13
N LEU A 138 -2.86 9.18 4.20
CA LEU A 138 -2.40 10.02 5.32
C LEU A 138 -1.15 9.43 5.98
N SER A 139 -1.14 8.13 6.28
CA SER A 139 0.03 7.48 6.89
C SER A 139 1.25 7.52 5.98
N MET A 140 1.07 7.32 4.66
CA MET A 140 2.14 7.43 3.69
C MET A 140 2.76 8.82 3.66
N ILE A 141 1.93 9.86 3.59
CA ILE A 141 2.41 11.25 3.60
C ILE A 141 3.15 11.55 4.90
N PHE A 142 2.56 11.17 6.05
CA PHE A 142 3.16 11.41 7.35
C PHE A 142 4.55 10.78 7.48
N ILE A 143 4.68 9.48 7.15
CA ILE A 143 5.96 8.76 7.26
C ILE A 143 6.99 9.28 6.26
N LEU A 144 6.61 9.55 5.00
CA LEU A 144 7.54 10.09 4.01
C LEU A 144 8.06 11.47 4.41
N VAL A 145 7.18 12.37 4.84
CA VAL A 145 7.56 13.73 5.24
C VAL A 145 8.43 13.69 6.49
N LEU A 146 7.99 12.98 7.54
CA LEU A 146 8.72 12.89 8.79
C LEU A 146 10.10 12.26 8.58
N GLY A 147 10.17 11.10 7.89
CA GLY A 147 11.43 10.40 7.65
C GLY A 147 12.38 11.20 6.77
N THR A 148 11.87 11.86 5.73
CA THR A 148 12.68 12.74 4.87
C THR A 148 13.19 13.94 5.65
N TYR A 149 12.35 14.56 6.49
CA TYR A 149 12.76 15.66 7.36
C TYR A 149 13.88 15.22 8.31
N VAL A 150 13.68 14.13 9.06
CA VAL A 150 14.70 13.60 10.00
C VAL A 150 16.03 13.32 9.30
N LEU A 151 16.01 12.73 8.09
CA LEU A 151 17.23 12.43 7.34
C LEU A 151 17.94 13.69 6.84
N LEU A 152 17.20 14.65 6.28
CA LEU A 152 17.79 15.82 5.60
C LEU A 152 18.16 16.95 6.57
N THR A 153 17.55 17.01 7.75
CA THR A 153 17.85 18.02 8.77
C THR A 153 18.53 17.45 10.00
N PHE A 154 19.18 16.29 9.87
CA PHE A 154 19.90 15.66 10.97
C PHE A 154 21.12 16.52 11.38
N ASP A 155 21.27 16.73 12.69
CA ASP A 155 22.43 17.38 13.30
C ASP A 155 23.04 16.45 14.35
N ALA A 156 24.33 16.12 14.19
CA ALA A 156 25.06 15.26 15.12
C ALA A 156 25.40 15.96 16.45
N ASN A 157 25.26 17.28 16.54
CA ASN A 157 25.54 18.08 17.73
C ASN A 157 24.29 18.36 18.58
N ILE A 158 23.14 17.78 18.21
CA ILE A 158 21.91 17.91 18.99
C ILE A 158 22.04 17.18 20.35
N SER A 159 21.54 17.81 21.42
CA SER A 159 21.62 17.32 22.80
C SER A 159 20.27 16.86 23.34
#